data_AF-K3WU14-F1
#
_entry.id   AF-K3WU14-F1
#
_cell.length_a   1.000
_cell.length_b   1.000
_cell.length_c   1.000
_cell.angle_alpha   90.00
_cell.angle_beta   90.00
_cell.angle_gamma   90.00
#
_symmetry.space_group_name_H-M   'P 1'
#
loop_
_entity.id
_entity.type
_entity.pdbx_description
1 polymer ?
#
loop_
_entity_poly.entity_id
_entity_poly.type
_entity_poly.pdbx_seq_one_letter_code
_entity_poly.pdbx_strand_id
1 'polypeptide(L)'
;MAVLCKCHPLQSSKLLSRILAYVSIRLRDNESKVTEACRTLVSSVVLHIVPVHSVPTNTTDDSTSGDAKGIQVHGDDIWLQVFETVAAPLLKDSNAVGENATKCLCSVVQPTEFDGHTLPSDEILLAHATRVHSFFKSILSASVAKMNGSTMYASFSPVFLLLQSACQLAHEVNSRCGFKELFVCIVPYAGFIFEAIEDVFQYAPREDWVLRKRGIELLTMLLEYFALSDDAIAESTKESVFETLSYVGGMIQYLQSAKLLFRRS
;
A
#
# COMPACT_ATOMS: atom_id res chain seq x y z
N MET A 1 7.73 -19.65 -9.68
CA MET A 1 8.50 -18.78 -8.77
C MET A 1 7.78 -18.52 -7.45
N ALA A 2 6.53 -18.04 -7.45
CA ALA A 2 5.78 -17.78 -6.21
C ALA A 2 5.65 -19.02 -5.29
N VAL A 3 5.33 -20.20 -5.83
CA VAL A 3 5.35 -21.48 -5.08
C VAL A 3 6.70 -21.77 -4.42
N LEU A 4 7.81 -21.47 -5.12
CA LEU A 4 9.16 -21.70 -4.58
C LEU A 4 9.46 -20.80 -3.38
N CYS A 5 8.94 -19.57 -3.38
CA CYS A 5 9.07 -18.65 -2.25
C CYS A 5 8.38 -19.22 -1.00
N LYS A 6 7.22 -19.87 -1.17
CA LYS A 6 6.47 -20.54 -0.10
C LYS A 6 7.14 -21.82 0.39
N CYS A 7 7.55 -22.70 -0.53
CA CYS A 7 8.12 -24.01 -0.18
C CYS A 7 9.58 -23.95 0.30
N HIS A 8 10.36 -23.00 -0.23
CA HIS A 8 11.80 -22.88 0.01
C HIS A 8 12.21 -21.43 0.30
N PRO A 9 11.71 -20.81 1.39
CA PRO A 9 11.90 -19.39 1.66
C PRO A 9 13.37 -19.02 1.87
N LEU A 10 14.15 -19.87 2.56
CA LEU A 10 15.58 -19.63 2.83
C LEU A 10 16.45 -19.66 1.57
N GLN A 11 16.14 -20.56 0.64
CA GLN A 11 16.86 -20.64 -0.64
C GLN A 11 16.42 -19.51 -1.57
N SER A 12 15.13 -19.17 -1.55
CA SER A 12 14.58 -18.09 -2.36
C SER A 12 15.05 -16.71 -1.90
N SER A 13 15.31 -16.50 -0.60
CA SER A 13 15.85 -15.24 -0.08
C SER A 13 17.23 -14.92 -0.66
N LYS A 14 18.07 -15.93 -0.92
CA LYS A 14 19.37 -15.77 -1.61
C LYS A 14 19.22 -15.30 -3.06
N LEU A 15 18.03 -15.47 -3.64
CA LEU A 15 17.70 -15.06 -5.00
C LEU A 15 16.86 -13.77 -5.04
N LEU A 16 16.59 -13.12 -3.90
CA LEU A 16 15.69 -11.98 -3.81
C LEU A 16 16.01 -10.89 -4.84
N SER A 17 17.26 -10.48 -4.95
CA SER A 17 17.70 -9.47 -5.93
C SER A 17 17.40 -9.89 -7.38
N ARG A 18 17.60 -11.17 -7.71
CA ARG A 18 17.30 -11.73 -9.04
C ARG A 18 15.79 -11.82 -9.30
N ILE A 19 15.01 -12.17 -8.27
CA ILE A 19 13.54 -12.21 -8.33
C ILE A 19 13.00 -10.81 -8.62
N LEU A 20 13.47 -9.80 -7.88
CA LEU A 20 13.03 -8.41 -8.08
C LEU A 20 13.46 -7.87 -9.45
N ALA A 21 14.70 -8.15 -9.88
CA ALA A 21 15.15 -7.79 -11.23
C ALA A 21 14.29 -8.45 -12.33
N TYR A 22 13.89 -9.71 -12.15
CA TYR A 22 12.99 -10.40 -13.06
C TYR A 22 11.61 -9.72 -13.11
N VAL A 23 11.03 -9.36 -11.95
CA VAL A 23 9.77 -8.61 -11.90
C VAL A 23 9.90 -7.29 -12.67
N SER A 24 10.94 -6.49 -12.41
CA SER A 24 11.19 -5.23 -13.11
C SER A 24 11.28 -5.37 -14.63
N ILE A 25 11.93 -6.44 -15.13
CA ILE A 25 12.01 -6.72 -16.56
C ILE A 25 10.61 -7.04 -17.11
N ARG A 26 9.88 -7.95 -16.45
CA ARG A 26 8.59 -8.44 -16.96
C ARG A 26 7.47 -7.42 -16.89
N LEU A 27 7.53 -6.46 -15.96
CA LEU A 27 6.56 -5.37 -15.92
C LEU A 27 6.61 -4.50 -17.20
N ARG A 28 7.76 -4.44 -17.88
CA ARG A 28 7.94 -3.69 -19.13
C ARG A 28 7.25 -4.35 -20.32
N ASP A 29 6.92 -5.63 -20.24
CA ASP A 29 6.16 -6.33 -21.28
C ASP A 29 4.74 -5.74 -21.42
N ASN A 30 4.26 -5.02 -20.39
CA ASN A 30 2.96 -4.35 -20.35
C ASN A 30 1.76 -5.29 -20.62
N GLU A 31 1.92 -6.57 -20.26
CA GLU A 31 0.87 -7.57 -20.37
C GLU A 31 0.15 -7.74 -19.03
N SER A 32 -1.18 -7.72 -19.04
CA SER A 32 -2.00 -7.83 -17.83
C SER A 32 -1.78 -9.15 -17.09
N LYS A 33 -1.69 -10.28 -17.81
CA LYS A 33 -1.42 -11.60 -17.24
C LYS A 33 -0.04 -11.69 -16.58
N VAL A 34 0.96 -11.06 -17.20
CA VAL A 34 2.32 -11.00 -16.66
C VAL A 34 2.34 -10.14 -15.40
N THR A 35 1.66 -9.00 -15.42
CA THR A 35 1.51 -8.13 -14.25
C THR A 35 0.86 -8.88 -13.08
N GLU A 36 -0.20 -9.65 -13.33
CA GLU A 36 -0.86 -10.44 -12.29
C GLU A 36 0.05 -11.52 -11.68
N ALA A 37 0.83 -12.20 -12.53
CA ALA A 37 1.85 -13.15 -12.05
C ALA A 37 2.95 -12.46 -11.24
N CYS A 38 3.36 -11.25 -11.63
CA CYS A 38 4.31 -10.43 -10.89
C CYS A 38 3.76 -10.00 -9.53
N ARG A 39 2.48 -9.59 -9.44
CA ARG A 39 1.81 -9.27 -8.18
C ARG A 39 1.82 -10.45 -7.21
N THR A 40 1.40 -11.62 -7.70
CA THR A 40 1.40 -12.88 -6.93
C THR A 40 2.81 -13.23 -6.43
N LEU A 41 3.83 -13.02 -7.27
CA LEU A 41 5.23 -13.22 -6.89
C LEU A 41 5.68 -12.25 -5.81
N VAL A 42 5.34 -10.96 -5.92
CA VAL A 42 5.67 -9.95 -4.92
C VAL A 42 4.96 -10.23 -3.59
N SER A 43 3.68 -10.62 -3.61
CA SER A 43 2.98 -11.08 -2.40
C SER A 43 3.68 -12.27 -1.76
N SER A 44 4.10 -13.26 -2.55
CA SER A 44 4.84 -14.41 -2.03
C SER A 44 6.20 -14.02 -1.44
N VAL A 45 6.88 -13.01 -2.00
CA VAL A 45 8.13 -12.48 -1.46
C VAL A 45 7.89 -11.86 -0.09
N VAL A 46 6.90 -10.98 0.06
CA VAL A 46 6.67 -10.30 1.35
C VAL A 46 6.09 -11.22 2.43
N LEU A 47 5.31 -12.23 2.03
CA LEU A 47 4.73 -13.19 2.98
C LEU A 47 5.72 -14.26 3.43
N HIS A 48 6.63 -14.71 2.57
CA HIS A 48 7.45 -15.90 2.84
C HIS A 48 8.96 -15.66 2.83
N ILE A 49 9.46 -14.72 2.02
CA ILE A 49 10.91 -14.42 1.95
C ILE A 49 11.31 -13.36 2.96
N VAL A 50 10.58 -12.25 3.03
CA VAL A 50 10.87 -11.15 3.97
C VAL A 50 11.03 -11.62 5.42
N PRO A 51 10.16 -12.50 5.97
CA PRO A 51 10.30 -12.97 7.35
C PRO A 51 11.62 -13.68 7.66
N VAL A 52 12.21 -14.36 6.68
CA VAL A 52 13.48 -15.09 6.85
C VAL A 52 14.70 -14.27 6.42
N HIS A 53 14.50 -13.18 5.67
CA HIS A 53 15.57 -12.33 5.18
C HIS A 53 16.13 -11.39 6.26
N SER A 54 15.30 -11.02 7.24
CA SER A 54 15.66 -10.14 8.36
C SER A 54 16.32 -10.85 9.54
N VAL A 55 16.41 -12.19 9.54
CA VAL A 55 17.11 -12.94 10.57
C VAL A 55 18.61 -12.86 10.27
N PRO A 56 19.44 -12.19 11.08
CA PRO A 56 20.88 -12.29 10.95
C PRO A 56 21.25 -13.74 11.22
N THR A 57 21.77 -14.44 10.23
CA THR A 57 22.41 -15.73 10.43
C THR A 57 23.69 -15.51 11.23
N ASN A 58 23.57 -15.46 12.56
CA ASN A 58 24.71 -15.66 13.44
C ASN A 58 25.10 -17.14 13.37
N THR A 59 25.81 -17.50 12.31
CA THR A 59 26.61 -18.72 12.25
C THR A 59 28.07 -18.30 12.17
N THR A 60 28.70 -18.32 13.35
CA THR A 60 30.12 -18.60 13.63
C THR A 60 31.15 -18.11 12.61
N ASP A 61 31.89 -17.08 12.99
CA ASP A 61 33.35 -17.07 12.81
C ASP A 61 34.00 -16.59 14.12
N ASP A 62 34.85 -17.48 14.65
CA ASP A 62 35.70 -17.28 15.80
C ASP A 62 36.92 -16.45 15.35
N SER A 63 37.14 -15.28 15.96
CA SER A 63 38.46 -14.71 16.32
C SER A 63 38.46 -13.17 16.47
N THR A 64 38.92 -12.74 17.67
CA THR A 64 39.67 -11.52 18.00
C THR A 64 38.99 -10.13 17.99
N SER A 65 38.74 -9.64 19.21
CA SER A 65 39.05 -8.29 19.75
C SER A 65 38.59 -7.02 19.01
N GLY A 66 37.81 -6.19 19.72
CA GLY A 66 37.84 -4.73 19.57
C GLY A 66 36.47 -4.05 19.58
N ASP A 67 36.10 -3.47 20.73
CA ASP A 67 35.21 -2.32 20.92
C ASP A 67 34.12 -2.07 19.85
N ALA A 68 33.02 -2.83 19.92
CA ALA A 68 31.80 -2.49 19.20
C ALA A 68 30.81 -1.78 20.13
N LYS A 69 30.68 -0.46 19.97
CA LYS A 69 29.47 0.28 20.39
C LYS A 69 28.27 -0.45 19.81
N GLY A 70 27.51 -1.14 20.67
CA GLY A 70 26.24 -1.76 20.29
C GLY A 70 25.27 -0.68 19.83
N ILE A 71 25.15 -0.47 18.53
CA ILE A 71 24.02 0.23 17.94
C ILE A 71 22.84 -0.72 18.14
N GLN A 72 22.00 -0.44 19.15
CA GLN A 72 20.69 -1.06 19.27
C GLN A 72 19.87 -0.61 18.06
N VAL A 73 19.92 -1.37 16.98
CA VAL A 73 18.99 -1.18 15.85
C VAL A 73 17.61 -1.55 16.40
N HIS A 74 16.70 -0.58 16.46
CA HIS A 74 15.34 -0.82 16.90
C HIS A 74 14.69 -1.81 15.91
N GLY A 75 13.93 -2.79 16.38
CA GLY A 75 13.34 -3.82 15.51
C GLY A 75 12.51 -3.24 14.36
N ASP A 76 11.95 -2.04 14.56
CA ASP A 76 11.20 -1.29 13.56
C ASP A 76 12.05 -0.75 12.39
N ASP A 77 13.33 -0.44 12.63
CA ASP A 77 14.25 0.08 11.59
C ASP A 77 14.68 -1.04 10.62
N ILE A 78 14.83 -2.27 11.14
CA ILE A 78 15.19 -3.45 10.33
C ILE A 78 14.08 -3.74 9.31
N TRP A 79 12.83 -3.76 9.78
CA TRP A 79 11.71 -4.05 8.89
C TRP A 79 11.50 -2.95 7.86
N LEU A 80 11.63 -1.68 8.25
CA LEU A 80 11.60 -0.57 7.32
C LEU A 80 12.60 -0.78 6.17
N GLN A 81 13.86 -1.04 6.49
CA GLN A 81 14.92 -1.24 5.49
C GLN A 81 14.67 -2.45 4.58
N VAL A 82 14.15 -3.55 5.11
CA VAL A 82 13.84 -4.75 4.33
C VAL A 82 12.71 -4.49 3.34
N PHE A 83 11.62 -3.85 3.79
CA PHE A 83 10.51 -3.49 2.89
C PHE A 83 10.92 -2.43 1.87
N GLU A 84 11.72 -1.44 2.24
CA GLU A 84 12.29 -0.47 1.30
C GLU A 84 13.15 -1.15 0.24
N THR A 85 13.94 -2.17 0.60
CA THR A 85 14.74 -2.95 -0.36
C THR A 85 13.85 -3.66 -1.40
N VAL A 86 12.72 -4.23 -0.97
CA VAL A 86 11.75 -4.87 -1.87
C VAL A 86 11.01 -3.83 -2.73
N ALA A 87 10.64 -2.70 -2.14
CA ALA A 87 9.82 -1.68 -2.79
C ALA A 87 10.61 -0.74 -3.71
N ALA A 88 11.88 -0.47 -3.43
CA ALA A 88 12.72 0.46 -4.19
C ALA A 88 12.72 0.22 -5.71
N PRO A 89 12.93 -1.01 -6.24
CA PRO A 89 12.86 -1.26 -7.67
C PRO A 89 11.45 -1.00 -8.24
N LEU A 90 10.41 -1.33 -7.48
CA LEU A 90 9.01 -1.14 -7.88
C LEU A 90 8.61 0.35 -7.86
N LEU A 91 9.12 1.13 -6.89
CA LEU A 91 8.95 2.60 -6.84
C LEU A 91 9.62 3.27 -8.03
N LYS A 92 10.84 2.84 -8.36
CA LYS A 92 11.55 3.31 -9.55
C LYS A 92 10.77 2.97 -10.82
N ASP A 93 10.31 1.73 -10.94
CA ASP A 93 9.55 1.28 -12.11
C ASP A 93 8.15 1.91 -12.18
N SER A 94 7.54 2.31 -11.04
CA SER A 94 6.27 3.05 -11.05
C SER A 94 6.39 4.39 -11.77
N ASN A 95 7.58 5.00 -11.77
CA ASN A 95 7.82 6.23 -12.52
C ASN A 95 8.11 5.96 -14.02
N ALA A 96 8.54 4.75 -14.39
CA ALA A 96 8.98 4.42 -15.75
C ALA A 96 7.94 3.59 -16.55
N VAL A 97 7.31 2.63 -15.89
CA VAL A 97 6.37 1.63 -16.44
C VAL A 97 4.93 1.89 -15.95
N GLY A 98 4.77 2.81 -15.00
CA GLY A 98 3.46 3.30 -14.56
C GLY A 98 2.68 2.27 -13.74
N GLU A 99 1.41 2.08 -14.10
CA GLU A 99 0.41 1.38 -13.30
C GLU A 99 0.78 -0.06 -12.93
N ASN A 100 1.46 -0.80 -13.81
CA ASN A 100 1.79 -2.21 -13.54
C ASN A 100 2.73 -2.35 -12.33
N ALA A 101 3.71 -1.45 -12.21
CA ALA A 101 4.60 -1.41 -11.06
C ALA A 101 3.90 -0.90 -9.80
N THR A 102 2.95 0.04 -9.93
CA THR A 102 2.09 0.44 -8.81
C THR A 102 1.28 -0.73 -8.26
N LYS A 103 0.72 -1.59 -9.11
CA LYS A 103 0.00 -2.81 -8.67
C LYS A 103 0.90 -3.78 -7.89
N CYS A 104 2.17 -3.90 -8.27
CA CYS A 104 3.14 -4.67 -7.51
C CYS A 104 3.47 -4.02 -6.15
N LEU A 105 3.58 -2.69 -6.08
CA LEU A 105 3.72 -1.97 -4.80
C LEU A 105 2.51 -2.19 -3.90
N CYS A 106 1.31 -2.17 -4.46
CA CYS A 106 0.09 -2.51 -3.72
C CYS A 106 0.18 -3.92 -3.12
N SER A 107 0.81 -4.86 -3.83
CA SER A 107 1.00 -6.25 -3.38
C SER A 107 2.07 -6.41 -2.29
N VAL A 108 2.92 -5.38 -2.08
CA VAL A 108 3.83 -5.29 -0.92
C VAL A 108 3.05 -4.89 0.33
N VAL A 109 2.12 -3.92 0.18
CA VAL A 109 1.28 -3.42 1.27
C VAL A 109 0.23 -4.46 1.63
N GLN A 110 -0.60 -4.86 0.68
CA GLN A 110 -1.70 -5.79 0.84
C GLN A 110 -1.44 -7.06 0.03
N PRO A 111 -0.69 -8.02 0.57
CA PRO A 111 -0.36 -9.25 -0.13
C PRO A 111 -1.55 -10.22 -0.18
N THR A 112 -1.59 -11.03 -1.23
CA THR A 112 -2.54 -12.13 -1.42
C THR A 112 -1.82 -13.48 -1.40
N GLU A 113 -2.59 -14.56 -1.26
CA GLU A 113 -2.13 -15.92 -1.50
C GLU A 113 -1.84 -16.18 -2.99
N PHE A 114 -1.40 -17.40 -3.30
CA PHE A 114 -0.91 -17.80 -4.62
C PHE A 114 -1.94 -17.69 -5.75
N ASP A 115 -3.23 -17.67 -5.44
CA ASP A 115 -4.29 -17.49 -6.43
C ASP A 115 -4.48 -16.02 -6.87
N GLY A 116 -3.73 -15.08 -6.25
CA GLY A 116 -3.77 -13.65 -6.57
C GLY A 116 -5.00 -12.91 -6.01
N HIS A 117 -5.87 -13.60 -5.28
CA HIS A 117 -7.17 -13.08 -4.89
C HIS A 117 -7.51 -13.33 -3.43
N THR A 118 -7.13 -14.48 -2.89
CA THR A 118 -7.42 -14.86 -1.52
C THR A 118 -6.48 -14.15 -0.56
N LEU A 119 -7.03 -13.67 0.55
CA LEU A 119 -6.23 -13.07 1.62
C LEU A 119 -5.52 -14.15 2.45
N PRO A 120 -4.35 -13.86 3.02
CA PRO A 120 -3.67 -14.80 3.90
C PRO A 120 -4.51 -15.18 5.13
N SER A 121 -4.12 -16.25 5.82
CA SER A 121 -4.72 -16.60 7.12
C SER A 121 -4.54 -15.47 8.15
N ASP A 122 -5.38 -15.42 9.18
CA ASP A 122 -5.36 -14.36 10.20
C ASP A 122 -3.98 -14.21 10.84
N GLU A 123 -3.30 -15.32 11.12
CA GLU A 123 -1.95 -15.36 11.67
C GLU A 123 -0.92 -14.73 10.72
N ILE A 124 -0.94 -15.13 9.44
CA ILE A 124 0.01 -14.62 8.43
C ILE A 124 -0.26 -13.13 8.17
N LEU A 125 -1.53 -12.74 8.09
CA LEU A 125 -1.97 -11.38 7.88
C LEU A 125 -1.55 -10.46 9.03
N LEU A 126 -1.80 -10.86 10.29
CA LEU A 126 -1.37 -10.11 11.46
C LEU A 126 0.15 -9.97 11.50
N ALA A 127 0.88 -11.06 11.26
CA ALA A 127 2.32 -11.04 11.27
C ALA A 127 2.89 -10.12 10.17
N HIS A 128 2.26 -10.08 8.98
CA HIS A 128 2.61 -9.12 7.93
C HIS A 128 2.32 -7.68 8.35
N ALA A 129 1.13 -7.41 8.91
CA ALA A 129 0.73 -6.09 9.38
C ALA A 129 1.71 -5.50 10.42
N THR A 130 2.17 -6.34 11.36
CA THR A 130 3.18 -5.94 12.35
C THR A 130 4.51 -5.56 11.69
N ARG A 131 5.00 -6.38 10.75
CA ARG A 131 6.29 -6.13 10.09
C ARG A 131 6.25 -4.93 9.15
N VAL A 132 5.16 -4.77 8.40
CA VAL A 132 5.05 -3.70 7.39
C VAL A 132 4.79 -2.33 8.03
N HIS A 133 4.42 -2.26 9.31
CA HIS A 133 3.95 -1.06 9.99
C HIS A 133 4.83 0.21 9.79
N SER A 134 6.15 0.12 9.98
CA SER A 134 7.05 1.28 9.78
C SER A 134 7.13 1.72 8.32
N PHE A 135 7.21 0.75 7.40
CA PHE A 135 7.18 1.00 5.97
C PHE A 135 5.83 1.58 5.49
N PHE A 136 4.74 1.10 6.07
CA PHE A 136 3.39 1.58 5.81
C PHE A 136 3.25 3.06 6.16
N LYS A 137 3.74 3.49 7.33
CA LYS A 137 3.81 4.92 7.71
C LYS A 137 4.60 5.75 6.69
N SER A 138 5.76 5.25 6.28
CA SER A 138 6.62 5.90 5.29
C SER A 138 5.90 6.07 3.93
N ILE A 139 5.25 5.01 3.44
CA ILE A 139 4.46 5.05 2.19
C ILE A 139 3.30 6.04 2.28
N LEU A 140 2.55 6.06 3.39
CA LEU A 140 1.42 6.97 3.54
C LEU A 140 1.88 8.43 3.48
N SER A 141 2.90 8.77 4.27
CA SER A 141 3.49 10.11 4.27
C SER A 141 3.98 10.51 2.88
N ALA A 142 4.74 9.63 2.22
CA ALA A 142 5.24 9.89 0.86
C ALA A 142 4.12 10.02 -0.19
N SER A 143 3.03 9.26 -0.04
CA SER A 143 1.87 9.30 -0.94
C SER A 143 1.12 10.63 -0.80
N VAL A 144 0.88 11.07 0.43
CA VAL A 144 0.22 12.37 0.70
C VAL A 144 1.10 13.53 0.25
N ALA A 145 2.41 13.46 0.52
CA ALA A 145 3.36 14.48 0.08
C ALA A 145 3.39 14.67 -1.46
N LYS A 146 3.12 13.62 -2.25
CA LYS A 146 3.02 13.74 -3.72
C LYS A 146 1.79 14.53 -4.18
N MET A 147 0.72 14.52 -3.39
CA MET A 147 -0.54 15.19 -3.73
C MET A 147 -0.60 16.61 -3.15
N ASN A 148 0.01 16.83 -1.99
CA ASN A 148 -0.05 18.10 -1.27
C ASN A 148 0.47 19.27 -2.12
N GLY A 149 -0.42 20.22 -2.42
CA GLY A 149 -0.12 21.41 -3.23
C GLY A 149 0.20 21.14 -4.71
N SER A 150 0.01 19.90 -5.18
CA SER A 150 0.29 19.51 -6.56
C SER A 150 -0.97 19.68 -7.43
N THR A 151 -0.81 20.31 -8.60
CA THR A 151 -1.87 20.41 -9.62
C THR A 151 -1.72 19.36 -10.73
N MET A 152 -0.73 18.46 -10.60
CA MET A 152 -0.46 17.39 -11.55
C MET A 152 -1.40 16.19 -11.32
N TYR A 153 -2.71 16.42 -11.43
CA TYR A 153 -3.75 15.45 -11.04
C TYR A 153 -3.65 14.08 -11.72
N ALA A 154 -3.14 14.01 -12.96
CA ALA A 154 -2.91 12.73 -13.65
C ALA A 154 -1.96 11.79 -12.86
N SER A 155 -1.05 12.35 -12.04
CA SER A 155 -0.15 11.59 -11.19
C SER A 155 -0.82 11.01 -9.94
N PHE A 156 -2.04 11.45 -9.59
CA PHE A 156 -2.73 11.02 -8.37
C PHE A 156 -3.34 9.63 -8.54
N SER A 157 -3.64 9.21 -9.77
CA SER A 157 -4.29 7.92 -10.05
C SER A 157 -3.53 6.72 -9.46
N PRO A 158 -2.21 6.55 -9.65
CA PRO A 158 -1.44 5.50 -8.97
C PRO A 158 -1.31 5.73 -7.45
N VAL A 159 -1.33 6.99 -6.98
CA VAL A 159 -1.29 7.29 -5.55
C VAL A 159 -2.58 6.84 -4.86
N PHE A 160 -3.74 7.13 -5.45
CA PHE A 160 -5.04 6.65 -4.98
C PHE A 160 -5.10 5.13 -4.95
N LEU A 161 -4.58 4.45 -5.98
CA LEU A 161 -4.51 2.99 -5.98
C LEU A 161 -3.72 2.44 -4.79
N LEU A 162 -2.56 3.05 -4.48
CA LEU A 162 -1.74 2.63 -3.33
C LEU A 162 -2.43 2.92 -1.98
N LEU A 163 -3.08 4.08 -1.86
CA LEU A 163 -3.86 4.44 -0.68
C LEU A 163 -5.07 3.53 -0.46
N GLN A 164 -5.73 3.08 -1.53
CA GLN A 164 -6.80 2.08 -1.45
C GLN A 164 -6.27 0.79 -0.84
N SER A 165 -5.16 0.25 -1.34
CA SER A 165 -4.57 -0.97 -0.77
C SER A 165 -4.12 -0.79 0.68
N ALA A 166 -3.66 0.41 1.05
CA ALA A 166 -3.35 0.73 2.44
C ALA A 166 -4.60 0.72 3.33
N CYS A 167 -5.69 1.35 2.89
CA CYS A 167 -6.98 1.35 3.58
C CYS A 167 -7.55 -0.07 3.72
N GLN A 168 -7.46 -0.88 2.66
CA GLN A 168 -7.92 -2.26 2.65
C GLN A 168 -7.13 -3.14 3.63
N LEU A 169 -5.80 -3.02 3.66
CA LEU A 169 -4.98 -3.74 4.65
C LEU A 169 -5.36 -3.32 6.07
N ALA A 170 -5.44 -2.02 6.34
CA ALA A 170 -5.79 -1.53 7.67
C ALA A 170 -7.15 -2.09 8.11
N HIS A 171 -8.17 -1.97 7.25
CA HIS A 171 -9.51 -2.51 7.46
C HIS A 171 -9.49 -4.00 7.80
N GLU A 172 -8.86 -4.81 6.94
CA GLU A 172 -8.86 -6.26 7.06
C GLU A 172 -8.18 -6.76 8.34
N VAL A 173 -7.04 -6.17 8.70
CA VAL A 173 -6.29 -6.62 9.90
C VAL A 173 -7.02 -6.19 11.17
N ASN A 174 -7.71 -5.05 11.17
CA ASN A 174 -8.56 -4.67 12.29
C ASN A 174 -9.78 -5.59 12.41
N SER A 175 -10.50 -5.84 11.30
CA SER A 175 -11.75 -6.60 11.32
C SER A 175 -11.54 -8.06 11.70
N ARG A 176 -10.43 -8.68 11.25
CA ARG A 176 -10.12 -10.09 11.50
C ARG A 176 -9.24 -10.31 12.71
N CYS A 177 -8.30 -9.42 12.98
CA CYS A 177 -7.25 -9.63 13.99
C CYS A 177 -7.26 -8.59 15.12
N GLY A 178 -8.13 -7.57 15.07
CA GLY A 178 -8.21 -6.51 16.07
C GLY A 178 -7.00 -5.56 16.12
N PHE A 179 -6.13 -5.58 15.10
CA PHE A 179 -4.93 -4.73 15.04
C PHE A 179 -5.28 -3.35 14.49
N LYS A 180 -5.33 -2.35 15.36
CA LYS A 180 -5.80 -0.98 15.09
C LYS A 180 -4.68 -0.03 14.66
N GLU A 181 -3.43 -0.45 14.76
CA GLU A 181 -2.26 0.40 14.61
C GLU A 181 -2.12 0.95 13.18
N LEU A 182 -2.48 0.16 12.16
CA LEU A 182 -2.51 0.63 10.77
C LEU A 182 -3.62 1.66 10.53
N PHE A 183 -4.77 1.52 11.20
CA PHE A 183 -5.83 2.52 11.17
C PHE A 183 -5.34 3.86 11.72
N VAL A 184 -4.67 3.84 12.87
CA VAL A 184 -4.11 5.05 13.51
C VAL A 184 -3.12 5.76 12.59
N CYS A 185 -2.41 5.04 11.72
CA CYS A 185 -1.48 5.62 10.76
C CYS A 185 -2.18 6.41 9.63
N ILE A 186 -3.40 6.03 9.23
CA ILE A 186 -4.14 6.67 8.14
C ILE A 186 -4.87 7.93 8.62
N VAL A 187 -5.41 7.88 9.84
CA VAL A 187 -6.26 8.94 10.41
C VAL A 187 -5.72 10.38 10.21
N PRO A 188 -4.44 10.68 10.50
CA PRO A 188 -3.90 12.04 10.34
C PRO A 188 -3.92 12.57 8.90
N TYR A 189 -4.04 11.70 7.92
CA TYR A 189 -4.03 12.02 6.50
C TYR A 189 -5.42 12.06 5.85
N ALA A 190 -6.47 11.62 6.56
CA ALA A 190 -7.79 11.46 5.98
C ALA A 190 -8.31 12.76 5.34
N GLY A 191 -8.26 13.89 6.06
CA GLY A 191 -8.64 15.21 5.55
C GLY A 191 -7.92 15.60 4.26
N PHE A 192 -6.59 15.48 4.23
CA PHE A 192 -5.79 15.74 3.03
C PHE A 192 -6.16 14.84 1.85
N ILE A 193 -6.46 13.57 2.11
CA ILE A 193 -6.87 12.64 1.03
C ILE A 193 -8.24 13.04 0.49
N PHE A 194 -9.17 13.47 1.35
CA PHE A 194 -10.48 13.97 0.91
C PHE A 194 -10.34 15.23 0.05
N GLU A 195 -9.55 16.21 0.49
CA GLU A 195 -9.27 17.43 -0.29
C GLU A 195 -8.66 17.09 -1.66
N ALA A 196 -7.68 16.19 -1.70
CA ALA A 196 -7.07 15.76 -2.97
C ALA A 196 -8.07 15.07 -3.92
N ILE A 197 -9.01 14.28 -3.38
CA ILE A 197 -10.08 13.68 -4.18
C ILE A 197 -11.02 14.79 -4.69
N GLU A 198 -11.42 15.73 -3.84
CA GLU A 198 -12.26 16.86 -4.24
C GLU A 198 -11.62 17.68 -5.36
N ASP A 199 -10.35 18.04 -5.21
CA ASP A 199 -9.57 18.77 -6.22
C ASP A 199 -9.53 18.04 -7.56
N VAL A 200 -9.39 16.71 -7.54
CA VAL A 200 -9.49 15.89 -8.75
C VAL A 200 -10.86 16.03 -9.40
N PHE A 201 -11.94 16.02 -8.61
CA PHE A 201 -13.29 16.16 -9.15
C PHE A 201 -13.55 17.54 -9.75
N GLN A 202 -13.04 18.59 -9.09
CA GLN A 202 -13.22 19.98 -9.50
C GLN A 202 -12.35 20.36 -10.71
N TYR A 203 -11.06 19.98 -10.68
CA TYR A 203 -10.04 20.56 -11.54
C TYR A 203 -9.39 19.58 -12.52
N ALA A 204 -9.38 18.27 -12.26
CA ALA A 204 -8.78 17.31 -13.18
C ALA A 204 -9.62 17.15 -14.47
N PRO A 205 -9.00 16.75 -15.60
CA PRO A 205 -9.74 16.46 -16.84
C PRO A 205 -10.92 15.50 -16.62
N ARG A 206 -12.03 15.72 -17.31
CA ARG A 206 -13.27 14.94 -17.09
C ARG A 206 -13.16 13.54 -17.68
N GLU A 207 -12.38 13.41 -18.73
CA GLU A 207 -12.11 12.19 -19.48
C GLU A 207 -11.17 11.20 -18.77
N ASP A 208 -10.46 11.64 -17.72
CA ASP A 208 -9.66 10.74 -16.86
C ASP A 208 -10.57 9.97 -15.89
N TRP A 209 -11.35 9.07 -16.47
CA TRP A 209 -12.34 8.27 -15.75
C TRP A 209 -11.68 7.32 -14.75
N VAL A 210 -10.47 6.85 -15.02
CA VAL A 210 -9.74 5.93 -14.12
C VAL A 210 -9.36 6.64 -12.84
N LEU A 211 -8.80 7.85 -12.95
CA LEU A 211 -8.47 8.68 -11.80
C LEU A 211 -9.71 8.95 -10.93
N ARG A 212 -10.81 9.38 -11.57
CA ARG A 212 -12.07 9.70 -10.88
C ARG A 212 -12.70 8.47 -10.22
N LYS A 213 -12.70 7.33 -10.92
CA LYS A 213 -13.17 6.04 -10.36
C LYS A 213 -12.36 5.68 -9.10
N ARG A 214 -11.03 5.75 -9.17
CA ARG A 214 -10.17 5.48 -8.01
C ARG A 214 -10.41 6.45 -6.85
N GLY A 215 -10.63 7.72 -7.16
CA GLY A 215 -11.01 8.73 -6.16
C GLY A 215 -12.32 8.35 -5.44
N ILE A 216 -13.35 7.93 -6.17
CA ILE A 216 -14.63 7.48 -5.57
C ILE A 216 -14.46 6.21 -4.74
N GLU A 217 -13.72 5.22 -5.23
CA GLU A 217 -13.45 3.97 -4.50
C GLU A 217 -12.69 4.26 -3.20
N LEU A 218 -11.69 5.14 -3.24
CA LEU A 218 -10.94 5.55 -2.05
C LEU A 218 -11.81 6.34 -1.07
N LEU A 219 -12.61 7.29 -1.57
CA LEU A 219 -13.60 8.03 -0.78
C LEU A 219 -14.57 7.07 -0.07
N THR A 220 -15.07 6.07 -0.80
CA THR A 220 -16.00 5.07 -0.25
C THR A 220 -15.34 4.29 0.89
N MET A 221 -14.10 3.81 0.70
CA MET A 221 -13.35 3.12 1.76
C MET A 221 -13.09 4.02 2.97
N LEU A 222 -12.73 5.29 2.76
CA LEU A 222 -12.50 6.22 3.87
C LEU A 222 -13.78 6.44 4.69
N LEU A 223 -14.92 6.59 4.01
CA LEU A 223 -16.21 6.75 4.68
C LEU A 223 -16.64 5.47 5.42
N GLU A 224 -16.60 4.32 4.74
CA GLU A 224 -17.05 3.05 5.30
C GLU A 224 -16.15 2.59 6.46
N TYR A 225 -14.82 2.68 6.30
CA TYR A 225 -13.89 2.09 7.26
C TYR A 225 -13.57 3.04 8.42
N PHE A 226 -13.58 4.37 8.20
CA PHE A 226 -13.12 5.34 9.20
C PHE A 226 -14.21 6.29 9.69
N ALA A 227 -15.11 6.75 8.83
CA ALA A 227 -16.14 7.72 9.22
C ALA A 227 -17.36 7.07 9.89
N LEU A 228 -17.79 5.93 9.35
CA LEU A 228 -19.01 5.23 9.76
C LEU A 228 -18.74 4.04 10.67
N SER A 229 -17.48 3.70 10.91
CA SER A 229 -17.11 2.58 11.78
C SER A 229 -17.27 2.95 13.26
N ASP A 230 -18.01 2.13 14.00
CA ASP A 230 -18.18 2.27 15.46
C ASP A 230 -16.85 2.12 16.22
N ASP A 231 -15.85 1.50 15.57
CA ASP A 231 -14.49 1.30 16.09
C ASP A 231 -13.57 2.53 15.92
N ALA A 232 -14.06 3.62 15.29
CA ALA A 232 -13.25 4.77 14.95
C ALA A 232 -12.64 5.45 16.19
N ILE A 233 -11.32 5.35 16.24
CA ILE A 233 -10.42 5.88 17.26
C ILE A 233 -10.59 7.40 17.35
N ALA A 234 -10.84 7.87 18.57
CA ALA A 234 -10.88 9.25 19.07
C ALA A 234 -11.96 10.20 18.49
N GLU A 235 -12.69 10.86 19.39
CA GLU A 235 -13.62 11.98 19.14
C GLU A 235 -13.04 13.04 18.16
N SER A 236 -11.73 13.29 18.21
CA SER A 236 -11.02 14.25 17.35
C SER A 236 -11.05 13.88 15.86
N THR A 237 -11.14 12.59 15.54
CA THR A 237 -11.24 12.09 14.17
C THR A 237 -12.65 12.30 13.64
N LYS A 238 -13.66 12.19 14.51
CA LYS A 238 -15.05 12.45 14.15
C LYS A 238 -15.26 13.92 13.81
N GLU A 239 -14.69 14.87 14.55
CA GLU A 239 -14.81 16.30 14.21
C GLU A 239 -14.20 16.64 12.83
N SER A 240 -12.98 16.18 12.54
CA SER A 240 -12.35 16.36 11.22
C SER A 240 -13.17 15.69 10.11
N VAL A 241 -13.68 14.48 10.36
CA VAL A 241 -14.54 13.75 9.41
C VAL A 241 -15.92 14.41 9.25
N PHE A 242 -16.50 15.01 10.29
CA PHE A 242 -17.80 15.70 10.24
C PHE A 242 -17.71 17.03 9.50
N GLU A 243 -16.63 17.80 9.65
CA GLU A 243 -16.35 18.93 8.75
C GLU A 243 -16.21 18.43 7.31
N THR A 244 -15.52 17.31 7.09
CA THR A 244 -15.37 16.67 5.77
C THR A 244 -16.71 16.17 5.18
N LEU A 245 -17.65 15.68 5.98
CA LEU A 245 -18.98 15.25 5.51
C LEU A 245 -19.81 16.42 4.94
N SER A 246 -19.54 17.66 5.36
CA SER A 246 -20.14 18.84 4.73
C SER A 246 -19.63 19.06 3.28
N TYR A 247 -18.35 18.74 3.02
CA TYR A 247 -17.74 18.73 1.68
C TYR A 247 -18.23 17.56 0.81
N VAL A 248 -18.48 16.40 1.42
CA VAL A 248 -19.10 15.25 0.74
C VAL A 248 -20.48 15.61 0.19
N GLY A 249 -21.23 16.51 0.82
CA GLY A 249 -22.47 17.07 0.29
C GLY A 249 -22.29 17.76 -1.07
N GLY A 250 -21.22 18.54 -1.23
CA GLY A 250 -20.82 19.18 -2.49
C GLY A 250 -20.39 18.17 -3.56
N MET A 251 -19.63 17.15 -3.18
CA MET A 251 -19.26 16.04 -4.07
C MET A 251 -20.48 15.19 -4.50
N ILE A 252 -21.42 14.91 -3.60
CA ILE A 252 -22.67 14.18 -3.92
C ILE A 252 -23.51 15.02 -4.89
N GLN A 253 -23.62 16.33 -4.68
CA GLN A 253 -24.29 17.22 -5.65
C GLN A 253 -23.58 17.24 -7.00
N TYR A 254 -22.25 17.28 -7.04
CA TYR A 254 -21.47 17.17 -8.28
C TYR A 254 -21.70 15.81 -8.97
N LEU A 255 -21.66 14.70 -8.24
CA LEU A 255 -21.89 13.35 -8.76
C LEU A 255 -23.34 13.15 -9.22
N GLN A 256 -24.32 13.76 -8.55
CA GLN A 256 -25.72 13.79 -9.00
C GLN A 256 -25.89 14.63 -10.27
N SER A 257 -25.19 15.76 -10.36
CA SER A 257 -25.13 16.59 -11.57
C SER A 257 -24.45 15.86 -12.73
N ALA A 258 -23.40 15.08 -12.43
CA ALA A 258 -22.69 14.26 -13.40
C ALA A 258 -23.46 12.98 -13.78
N LYS A 259 -24.31 12.42 -12.90
CA LYS A 259 -25.22 11.30 -13.23
C LYS A 259 -26.24 11.65 -14.31
N LEU A 260 -26.53 12.93 -14.55
CA LEU A 260 -27.29 13.37 -15.72
C LEU A 260 -26.50 13.21 -17.04
N LEU A 261 -25.17 13.14 -16.99
CA LEU A 261 -24.29 12.88 -18.14
C LEU A 261 -23.94 11.39 -18.30
N PHE A 262 -23.88 10.61 -17.22
CA PHE A 262 -23.59 9.16 -17.28
C PHE A 262 -24.76 8.28 -17.75
N ARG A 263 -25.91 8.86 -18.14
CA ARG A 263 -27.09 8.11 -18.63
C ARG A 263 -27.18 7.97 -20.15
N ARG A 264 -26.16 8.37 -20.92
CA ARG A 264 -26.10 8.15 -22.38
C ARG A 264 -24.66 8.00 -22.89
N SER A 265 -24.25 6.74 -23.08
CA SER A 265 -23.59 6.23 -24.30
C SER A 265 -23.43 4.73 -24.17
#